data_AF-A0A954QGK4-F1
#
_entry.id   AF-A0A954QGK4-F1
#
_cell.length_a   1.000
_cell.length_b   1.000
_cell.length_c   1.000
_cell.angle_alpha   90.00
_cell.angle_beta   90.00
_cell.angle_gamma   90.00
#
_symmetry.space_group_name_H-M   'P 1'
#
loop_
_entity.id
_entity.type
_entity.pdbx_description
1 polymer ?
#
loop_
_entity_poly.entity_id
_entity_poly.type
_entity_poly.pdbx_seq_one_letter_code
_entity_poly.pdbx_strand_id
1 'polypeptide(L)'
;MKRRRGRLAIWTLSVLAGGLTFGMQHAPLRAEAPEPSDPEAHLPEGTLPGEFPLTVSGANFSIAPSPGSTLDGNMSNTLRVEVLASGPYAWTESRHNEGDIAMLISPADPNDPSYYPPDAYIDNYSPGQDGIFTNTTLAWRVNRDAGALFAAVRHNGVDNQDLVSGDPLGITHGIAYFNADLGQGWGFRMNDGVYANGGAGSSDLQMGVAGNDGGAGEASFSVSTTFLPYDQGWVGAWVNPAAEDELATFASSSPDLDQSVATWYPADGADLFFGAVGRVDLPDVNSATDGMLFVAPTNGGNSTNIAAGSPRDGGWDVAVREDNDDDFSGSTIGASESGYQFVYIPYDSSNLVGGLVNGDGSMAQAAGTSRFSVARQADGEYAISVKDAAGNALNEDNGTLMLSVAGFQDEAKTIPSRSFLSYEYDSESGAFVVQARQLTAIDDFNNSANVFGDVLSLTDTDFYFAFVDFAHPFSPPGTGGGDPGDFDQDGSLTAADIDLLNAAIRQNTNVDIYDLNNDQALTEADRLVWVEELANTYVGDSNLDGVFDSSDFVFVFQKGEYEDGVANNSTWATGDWNGDTEFDSSDFVAAFQRGGYEAGARAAVAAVPEPSTAVMAALAMLLVGVRRRS
;
A
#
# COMPACT_ATOMS: atom_id res chain seq x y z
N MET A 1 5.28 65.60 -53.83
CA MET A 1 4.79 66.03 -52.50
C MET A 1 5.27 65.03 -51.45
N LYS A 2 5.90 65.52 -50.37
CA LYS A 2 6.09 64.98 -48.99
C LYS A 2 5.55 63.56 -48.72
N ARG A 3 6.23 62.63 -48.02
CA ARG A 3 6.61 62.64 -46.58
C ARG A 3 7.61 61.48 -46.36
N ARG A 4 8.83 61.66 -45.83
CA ARG A 4 9.27 61.72 -44.40
C ARG A 4 8.76 60.61 -43.47
N ARG A 5 9.77 59.91 -42.91
CA ARG A 5 9.79 58.90 -41.85
C ARG A 5 9.03 59.29 -40.57
N GLY A 6 8.44 58.29 -39.90
CA GLY A 6 8.10 58.29 -38.48
C GLY A 6 8.35 56.90 -37.91
N ARG A 7 9.27 56.79 -36.96
CA ARG A 7 9.53 55.59 -36.15
C ARG A 7 8.37 55.40 -35.17
N LEU A 8 7.83 54.20 -35.04
CA LEU A 8 7.01 53.83 -33.88
C LEU A 8 7.87 53.02 -32.92
N ALA A 9 7.93 53.48 -31.67
CA ALA A 9 8.58 52.81 -30.56
C ALA A 9 7.73 51.60 -30.12
N ILE A 10 8.37 50.45 -29.97
CA ILE A 10 7.81 49.27 -29.31
C ILE A 10 7.95 49.52 -27.81
N TRP A 11 6.82 49.58 -27.11
CA TRP A 11 6.78 49.53 -25.66
C TRP A 11 6.83 48.07 -25.24
N THR A 12 7.94 47.67 -24.62
CA THR A 12 8.06 46.40 -23.89
C THR A 12 7.23 46.52 -22.60
N LEU A 13 6.17 45.72 -22.50
CA LEU A 13 5.44 45.52 -21.25
C LEU A 13 6.13 44.40 -20.50
N SER A 14 6.94 44.73 -19.50
CA SER A 14 7.46 43.76 -18.54
C SER A 14 6.32 43.35 -17.61
N VAL A 15 5.75 42.17 -17.81
CA VAL A 15 4.87 41.53 -16.82
C VAL A 15 5.78 40.86 -15.80
N LEU A 16 5.75 41.35 -14.56
CA LEU A 16 6.26 40.62 -13.41
C LEU A 16 5.44 39.32 -13.30
N ALA A 17 6.09 38.18 -13.48
CA ALA A 17 5.56 36.89 -13.06
C ALA A 17 5.59 36.87 -11.52
N GLY A 18 4.45 37.19 -10.90
CA GLY A 18 4.20 36.82 -9.51
C GLY A 18 3.85 35.34 -9.50
N GLY A 19 4.67 34.53 -8.83
CA GLY A 19 4.36 33.14 -8.55
C GLY A 19 3.08 33.07 -7.71
N LEU A 20 2.01 32.59 -8.32
CA LEU A 20 0.82 32.11 -7.63
C LEU A 20 1.05 30.62 -7.45
N THR A 21 1.50 30.23 -6.26
CA THR A 21 1.36 28.86 -5.75
C THR A 21 -0.13 28.58 -5.66
N PHE A 22 -0.68 27.85 -6.63
CA PHE A 22 -1.98 27.22 -6.49
C PHE A 22 -1.76 26.01 -5.58
N GLY A 23 -2.02 26.16 -4.28
CA GLY A 23 -2.27 25.00 -3.44
C GLY A 23 -3.50 24.29 -4.00
N MET A 24 -3.34 23.01 -4.36
CA MET A 24 -4.50 22.16 -4.65
C MET A 24 -5.41 22.20 -3.43
N GLN A 25 -6.63 22.70 -3.63
CA GLN A 25 -7.69 22.52 -2.65
C GLN A 25 -8.06 21.04 -2.70
N HIS A 26 -7.50 20.25 -1.79
CA HIS A 26 -7.87 18.86 -1.59
C HIS A 26 -9.35 18.84 -1.20
N ALA A 27 -10.18 18.11 -1.94
CA ALA A 27 -11.43 17.59 -1.40
C ALA A 27 -11.09 16.76 -0.15
N PRO A 28 -11.95 16.75 0.87
CA PRO A 28 -11.68 15.93 2.04
C PRO A 28 -11.52 14.47 1.60
N LEU A 29 -10.41 13.85 2.01
CA LEU A 29 -10.24 12.39 2.08
C LEU A 29 -11.52 11.79 2.67
N ARG A 30 -11.95 10.60 2.24
CA ARG A 30 -13.16 9.98 2.81
C ARG A 30 -12.87 9.72 4.29
N ALA A 31 -13.32 10.62 5.15
CA ALA A 31 -12.94 10.62 6.57
C ALA A 31 -13.58 9.49 7.38
N GLU A 32 -14.44 8.67 6.75
CA GLU A 32 -15.19 7.63 7.44
C GLU A 32 -15.34 6.38 6.56
N ALA A 33 -15.11 5.22 7.18
CA ALA A 33 -15.33 3.92 6.57
C ALA A 33 -16.77 3.80 6.04
N PRO A 34 -17.01 3.09 4.93
CA PRO A 34 -18.38 2.81 4.51
C PRO A 34 -19.12 2.02 5.59
N GLU A 35 -20.39 2.34 5.83
CA GLU A 35 -21.21 1.61 6.80
C GLU A 35 -21.46 0.17 6.30
N PRO A 36 -21.01 -0.88 7.02
CA PRO A 36 -21.25 -2.26 6.61
C PRO A 36 -22.75 -2.57 6.53
N SER A 37 -23.17 -3.21 5.44
CA SER A 37 -24.57 -3.58 5.22
C SER A 37 -24.73 -4.90 4.47
N ASP A 38 -25.81 -5.62 4.74
CA ASP A 38 -26.17 -6.84 4.02
C ASP A 38 -27.66 -6.77 3.62
N PRO A 39 -27.97 -6.09 2.50
CA PRO A 39 -29.35 -5.80 2.10
C PRO A 39 -30.15 -7.05 1.74
N GLU A 40 -29.47 -8.15 1.42
CA GLU A 40 -30.07 -9.42 1.03
C GLU A 40 -30.17 -10.42 2.21
N ALA A 41 -29.68 -10.03 3.40
CA ALA A 41 -29.78 -10.80 4.65
C ALA A 41 -29.17 -12.22 4.55
N HIS A 42 -27.99 -12.32 3.95
CA HIS A 42 -27.14 -13.52 3.93
C HIS A 42 -26.52 -13.84 5.29
N LEU A 43 -26.24 -12.80 6.09
CA LEU A 43 -25.50 -12.87 7.34
C LEU A 43 -26.44 -12.91 8.56
N PRO A 44 -26.00 -13.52 9.67
CA PRO A 44 -26.62 -13.29 10.97
C PRO A 44 -26.65 -11.79 11.32
N GLU A 45 -27.70 -11.35 12.01
CA GLU A 45 -27.86 -9.95 12.44
C GLU A 45 -26.68 -9.49 13.31
N GLY A 46 -26.11 -8.32 13.00
CA GLY A 46 -24.98 -7.74 13.73
C GLY A 46 -23.60 -8.24 13.32
N THR A 47 -23.50 -9.05 12.26
CA THR A 47 -22.21 -9.51 11.73
C THR A 47 -21.54 -8.39 10.95
N LEU A 48 -20.29 -8.09 11.29
CA LEU A 48 -19.50 -6.99 10.71
C LEU A 48 -18.11 -7.50 10.31
N PRO A 49 -17.42 -6.83 9.36
CA PRO A 49 -15.99 -7.06 9.11
C PRO A 49 -15.14 -6.50 10.25
N GLY A 50 -13.82 -6.67 10.17
CA GLY A 50 -12.86 -6.00 11.06
C GLY A 50 -12.74 -4.50 10.80
N GLU A 51 -11.72 -3.88 11.39
CA GLU A 51 -11.40 -2.46 11.18
C GLU A 51 -11.20 -2.15 9.69
N PHE A 52 -11.70 -0.99 9.22
CA PHE A 52 -11.52 -0.58 7.84
C PHE A 52 -10.05 -0.19 7.57
N PRO A 53 -9.39 -0.74 6.55
CA PRO A 53 -7.97 -0.45 6.30
C PRO A 53 -7.74 0.99 5.79
N LEU A 54 -7.18 1.84 6.64
CA LEU A 54 -6.88 3.24 6.32
C LEU A 54 -5.40 3.52 6.03
N THR A 55 -4.55 2.51 6.18
CA THR A 55 -3.11 2.61 5.95
C THR A 55 -2.63 1.56 4.95
N VAL A 56 -1.46 1.78 4.34
CA VAL A 56 -0.79 0.78 3.52
C VAL A 56 -0.72 -0.54 4.30
N SER A 57 -1.13 -1.63 3.65
CA SER A 57 -1.12 -2.95 4.24
C SER A 57 -0.60 -3.96 3.23
N GLY A 58 0.14 -4.96 3.70
CA GLY A 58 0.66 -6.02 2.85
C GLY A 58 0.53 -7.39 3.49
N ALA A 59 0.67 -8.42 2.66
CA ALA A 59 0.66 -9.80 3.11
C ALA A 59 1.51 -10.70 2.20
N ASN A 60 2.05 -11.76 2.79
CA ASN A 60 2.76 -12.84 2.12
C ASN A 60 1.89 -14.09 2.14
N PHE A 61 1.61 -14.64 0.96
CA PHE A 61 0.80 -15.85 0.78
C PHE A 61 1.68 -16.98 0.27
N SER A 62 1.43 -18.18 0.80
CA SER A 62 1.82 -19.43 0.17
C SER A 62 0.61 -19.96 -0.60
N ILE A 63 0.77 -20.15 -1.90
CA ILE A 63 -0.28 -20.69 -2.77
C ILE A 63 0.33 -21.84 -3.55
N ALA A 64 -0.18 -23.05 -3.32
CA ALA A 64 0.34 -24.26 -3.93
C ALA A 64 -0.79 -25.03 -4.64
N PRO A 65 -0.65 -25.35 -5.93
CA PRO A 65 -1.53 -26.31 -6.57
C PRO A 65 -1.26 -27.73 -6.07
N SER A 66 -2.25 -28.61 -6.22
CA SER A 66 -2.16 -30.00 -5.74
C SER A 66 -1.12 -30.78 -6.56
N PRO A 67 -0.11 -31.42 -5.94
CA PRO A 67 0.92 -32.12 -6.70
C PRO A 67 0.33 -33.12 -7.73
N GLY A 68 0.73 -32.98 -8.99
CA GLY A 68 0.19 -33.75 -10.11
C GLY A 68 -1.09 -33.18 -10.73
N SER A 69 -1.49 -31.94 -10.41
CA SER A 69 -2.49 -31.21 -11.21
C SER A 69 -2.05 -31.07 -12.66
N THR A 70 -3.01 -30.95 -13.55
CA THR A 70 -2.76 -30.62 -14.95
C THR A 70 -3.15 -29.17 -15.16
N LEU A 71 -2.24 -28.33 -15.64
CA LEU A 71 -2.50 -26.92 -15.97
C LEU A 71 -3.75 -26.80 -16.86
N ASP A 72 -4.65 -25.87 -16.55
CA ASP A 72 -5.97 -25.69 -17.21
C ASP A 72 -6.74 -27.02 -17.32
N GLY A 73 -6.76 -27.79 -16.22
CA GLY A 73 -7.13 -29.19 -16.32
C GLY A 73 -7.48 -29.88 -15.02
N ASN A 74 -7.15 -31.17 -14.94
CA ASN A 74 -7.54 -31.98 -13.80
C ASN A 74 -6.85 -31.49 -12.52
N MET A 75 -7.65 -31.21 -11.49
CA MET A 75 -7.20 -30.74 -10.17
C MET A 75 -6.50 -29.37 -10.16
N SER A 76 -6.54 -28.61 -11.25
CA SER A 76 -5.84 -27.32 -11.28
C SER A 76 -6.43 -26.27 -10.35
N ASN A 77 -7.75 -26.31 -10.14
CA ASN A 77 -8.46 -25.52 -9.14
C ASN A 77 -8.27 -26.04 -7.70
N THR A 78 -7.55 -27.13 -7.51
CA THR A 78 -7.30 -27.72 -6.19
C THR A 78 -6.06 -27.09 -5.55
N LEU A 79 -6.26 -26.02 -4.80
CA LEU A 79 -5.19 -25.22 -4.21
C LEU A 79 -5.14 -25.36 -2.70
N ARG A 80 -3.94 -25.17 -2.13
CA ARG A 80 -3.75 -24.86 -0.71
C ARG A 80 -3.25 -23.43 -0.61
N VAL A 81 -4.02 -22.59 0.07
CA VAL A 81 -3.69 -21.17 0.29
C VAL A 81 -3.48 -20.94 1.78
N GLU A 82 -2.36 -20.30 2.13
CA GLU A 82 -1.98 -20.00 3.50
C GLU A 82 -1.46 -18.55 3.58
N VAL A 83 -1.94 -17.78 4.56
CA VAL A 83 -1.43 -16.44 4.86
C VAL A 83 -0.26 -16.60 5.82
N LEU A 84 0.96 -16.34 5.35
CA LEU A 84 2.19 -16.58 6.11
C LEU A 84 2.45 -15.44 7.11
N ALA A 85 2.31 -14.21 6.64
CA ALA A 85 2.52 -13.00 7.42
C ALA A 85 1.77 -11.83 6.75
N SER A 86 1.34 -10.85 7.55
CA SER A 86 0.64 -9.67 7.04
C SER A 86 0.65 -8.56 8.07
N GLY A 87 0.54 -7.31 7.61
CA GLY A 87 0.29 -6.19 8.50
C GLY A 87 0.17 -4.83 7.79
N PRO A 88 -0.29 -3.80 8.53
CA PRO A 88 -0.69 -3.88 9.94
C PRO A 88 -2.03 -4.59 10.14
N TYR A 89 -2.82 -4.70 9.07
CA TYR A 89 -4.05 -5.50 9.06
C TYR A 89 -3.78 -6.94 8.66
N ALA A 90 -4.52 -7.88 9.26
CA ALA A 90 -4.52 -9.27 8.81
C ALA A 90 -5.19 -9.40 7.43
N TRP A 91 -4.75 -10.37 6.62
CA TRP A 91 -5.36 -10.68 5.32
C TRP A 91 -5.99 -12.08 5.31
N THR A 92 -6.94 -12.31 4.40
CA THR A 92 -7.57 -13.62 4.16
C THR A 92 -8.08 -13.71 2.71
N GLU A 93 -8.75 -14.80 2.36
CA GLU A 93 -9.42 -14.99 1.07
C GLU A 93 -10.84 -15.57 1.24
N SER A 94 -11.70 -15.31 0.26
CA SER A 94 -13.07 -15.84 0.22
C SER A 94 -13.42 -16.59 -1.06
N ARG A 95 -12.42 -16.77 -1.93
CA ARG A 95 -12.49 -17.63 -3.11
C ARG A 95 -11.08 -17.92 -3.62
N HIS A 96 -10.84 -19.14 -4.07
CA HIS A 96 -9.76 -19.43 -5.00
C HIS A 96 -10.16 -20.47 -6.04
N ASN A 97 -9.51 -20.40 -7.20
CA ASN A 97 -9.43 -21.39 -8.26
C ASN A 97 -8.04 -21.24 -8.92
N GLU A 98 -7.76 -22.02 -9.98
CA GLU A 98 -6.54 -21.84 -10.74
C GLU A 98 -6.43 -20.37 -11.19
N GLY A 99 -5.27 -19.75 -10.95
CA GLY A 99 -5.02 -18.35 -11.34
C GLY A 99 -5.73 -17.26 -10.53
N ASP A 100 -6.95 -17.47 -10.01
CA ASP A 100 -7.68 -16.39 -9.32
C ASP A 100 -7.82 -16.57 -7.80
N ILE A 101 -7.64 -15.46 -7.07
CA ILE A 101 -7.90 -15.40 -5.63
C ILE A 101 -8.65 -14.12 -5.24
N ALA A 102 -9.74 -14.28 -4.49
CA ALA A 102 -10.50 -13.19 -3.92
C ALA A 102 -9.95 -12.78 -2.55
N MET A 103 -9.00 -11.85 -2.56
CA MET A 103 -8.34 -11.33 -1.35
C MET A 103 -9.24 -10.40 -0.52
N LEU A 104 -9.11 -10.48 0.80
CA LEU A 104 -9.76 -9.60 1.77
C LEU A 104 -8.78 -9.14 2.85
N ILE A 105 -9.07 -7.99 3.44
CA ILE A 105 -8.26 -7.35 4.48
C ILE A 105 -9.11 -7.16 5.73
N SER A 106 -8.49 -7.30 6.89
CA SER A 106 -9.07 -7.07 8.22
C SER A 106 -10.30 -7.96 8.47
N PRO A 107 -10.09 -9.28 8.66
CA PRO A 107 -11.13 -10.18 9.14
C PRO A 107 -11.67 -9.74 10.51
N ALA A 108 -12.95 -10.03 10.78
CA ALA A 108 -13.61 -9.58 11.99
C ALA A 108 -12.98 -10.11 13.29
N ASP A 109 -12.41 -11.32 13.26
CA ASP A 109 -11.55 -11.82 14.34
C ASP A 109 -10.25 -12.40 13.74
N PRO A 110 -9.16 -11.62 13.68
CA PRO A 110 -7.89 -12.07 13.12
C PRO A 110 -7.18 -13.13 13.98
N ASN A 111 -7.63 -13.39 15.21
CA ASN A 111 -7.04 -14.41 16.08
C ASN A 111 -7.77 -15.76 15.99
N ASP A 112 -8.90 -15.82 15.29
CA ASP A 112 -9.68 -17.05 15.10
C ASP A 112 -9.35 -17.69 13.73
N PRO A 113 -8.76 -18.90 13.70
CA PRO A 113 -8.42 -19.60 12.45
C PRO A 113 -9.59 -19.82 11.49
N SER A 114 -10.85 -19.75 11.95
CA SER A 114 -12.02 -19.90 11.09
C SER A 114 -12.21 -18.73 10.10
N TYR A 115 -11.54 -17.60 10.32
CA TYR A 115 -11.51 -16.45 9.42
C TYR A 115 -10.46 -16.57 8.31
N TYR A 116 -9.72 -17.69 8.26
CA TYR A 116 -8.71 -17.99 7.26
C TYR A 116 -9.11 -19.21 6.41
N PRO A 117 -8.63 -19.31 5.16
CA PRO A 117 -8.88 -20.49 4.35
C PRO A 117 -8.38 -21.75 5.06
N PRO A 118 -9.04 -22.90 4.87
CA PRO A 118 -8.60 -24.13 5.52
C PRO A 118 -7.20 -24.52 5.06
N ASP A 119 -6.39 -25.00 6.00
CA ASP A 119 -5.05 -25.51 5.73
C ASP A 119 -5.08 -26.89 5.05
N ALA A 120 -5.59 -26.93 3.82
CA ALA A 120 -5.76 -28.13 3.03
C ALA A 120 -5.87 -27.79 1.53
N TYR A 121 -5.63 -28.80 0.68
CA TYR A 121 -5.95 -28.71 -0.74
C TYR A 121 -7.46 -28.76 -0.94
N ILE A 122 -8.04 -27.69 -1.47
CA ILE A 122 -9.47 -27.55 -1.73
C ILE A 122 -9.68 -27.24 -3.20
N ASP A 123 -10.59 -27.98 -3.83
CA ASP A 123 -11.02 -27.73 -5.20
C ASP A 123 -12.02 -26.58 -5.24
N ASN A 124 -11.65 -25.48 -5.89
CA ASN A 124 -12.50 -24.31 -6.12
C ASN A 124 -13.14 -23.80 -4.82
N TYR A 125 -12.32 -23.39 -3.84
CA TYR A 125 -12.80 -22.84 -2.57
C TYR A 125 -13.69 -21.62 -2.83
N SER A 126 -14.95 -21.67 -2.39
CA SER A 126 -15.94 -20.61 -2.64
C SER A 126 -16.99 -20.53 -1.51
N PRO A 127 -16.58 -20.23 -0.27
CA PRO A 127 -17.51 -20.03 0.82
C PRO A 127 -18.66 -19.06 0.47
N GLY A 128 -19.85 -19.31 0.99
CA GLY A 128 -21.03 -18.49 0.71
C GLY A 128 -21.77 -18.82 -0.61
N GLN A 129 -21.15 -19.53 -1.56
CA GLN A 129 -21.78 -19.81 -2.87
C GLN A 129 -23.08 -20.65 -2.77
N ASP A 130 -23.18 -21.53 -1.78
CA ASP A 130 -24.37 -22.36 -1.51
C ASP A 130 -25.32 -21.75 -0.45
N GLY A 131 -25.14 -20.47 -0.11
CA GLY A 131 -25.87 -19.81 0.98
C GLY A 131 -25.39 -20.19 2.38
N ILE A 132 -24.25 -20.90 2.47
CA ILE A 132 -23.57 -21.21 3.73
C ILE A 132 -22.52 -20.13 3.98
N PHE A 133 -22.87 -19.20 4.86
CA PHE A 133 -21.94 -18.24 5.43
C PHE A 133 -20.75 -18.94 6.12
N THR A 134 -19.55 -18.39 5.95
CA THR A 134 -18.34 -18.79 6.69
C THR A 134 -17.58 -17.55 7.15
N ASN A 135 -16.87 -17.66 8.27
CA ASN A 135 -16.16 -16.54 8.86
C ASN A 135 -15.09 -15.91 7.92
N THR A 136 -14.53 -16.69 6.99
CA THR A 136 -13.60 -16.20 5.96
C THR A 136 -14.15 -15.08 5.06
N THR A 137 -15.47 -14.93 4.97
CA THR A 137 -16.10 -13.85 4.18
C THR A 137 -16.28 -12.56 4.98
N LEU A 138 -16.03 -12.56 6.31
CA LEU A 138 -16.21 -11.41 7.19
C LEU A 138 -14.98 -10.52 7.24
N ALA A 139 -14.65 -9.95 6.09
CA ALA A 139 -13.53 -9.04 5.93
C ALA A 139 -13.84 -8.01 4.83
N TRP A 140 -12.98 -7.02 4.70
CA TRP A 140 -13.09 -6.00 3.66
C TRP A 140 -12.54 -6.51 2.33
N ARG A 141 -13.41 -6.59 1.34
CA ARG A 141 -13.07 -7.01 -0.02
C ARG A 141 -12.34 -5.90 -0.74
N VAL A 142 -11.12 -6.19 -1.20
CA VAL A 142 -10.29 -5.23 -1.93
C VAL A 142 -11.02 -4.67 -3.15
N ASN A 143 -10.82 -3.39 -3.42
CA ASN A 143 -11.60 -2.66 -4.41
C ASN A 143 -10.77 -1.54 -5.06
N ARG A 144 -10.83 -1.43 -6.39
CA ARG A 144 -10.11 -0.41 -7.16
C ARG A 144 -10.52 1.03 -6.86
N ASP A 145 -11.73 1.23 -6.34
CA ASP A 145 -12.23 2.57 -5.98
C ASP A 145 -11.66 3.03 -4.63
N ALA A 146 -11.21 2.09 -3.79
CA ALA A 146 -10.68 2.38 -2.47
C ALA A 146 -9.15 2.59 -2.45
N GLY A 147 -8.43 2.02 -3.41
CA GLY A 147 -6.97 2.15 -3.47
C GLY A 147 -6.31 1.39 -4.61
N ALA A 148 -4.99 1.42 -4.62
CA ALA A 148 -4.17 0.66 -5.55
C ALA A 148 -3.79 -0.71 -4.95
N LEU A 149 -3.65 -1.72 -5.81
CA LEU A 149 -3.44 -3.12 -5.43
C LEU A 149 -2.29 -3.73 -6.22
N PHE A 150 -1.22 -4.15 -5.55
CA PHE A 150 -0.05 -4.72 -6.20
C PHE A 150 0.23 -6.13 -5.72
N ALA A 151 0.82 -6.94 -6.60
CA ALA A 151 1.30 -8.26 -6.28
C ALA A 151 2.71 -8.47 -6.82
N ALA A 152 3.48 -9.33 -6.17
CA ALA A 152 4.79 -9.79 -6.64
C ALA A 152 4.95 -11.28 -6.35
N VAL A 153 5.54 -12.02 -7.28
CA VAL A 153 5.77 -13.47 -7.12
C VAL A 153 6.96 -13.71 -6.18
N ARG A 154 6.77 -14.59 -5.20
CA ARG A 154 7.70 -14.84 -4.08
C ARG A 154 8.65 -16.03 -4.28
N HIS A 155 8.69 -16.59 -5.48
CA HIS A 155 9.67 -17.59 -5.87
C HIS A 155 10.29 -17.26 -7.23
N ASN A 156 11.61 -17.43 -7.32
CA ASN A 156 12.40 -17.14 -8.52
C ASN A 156 12.34 -18.27 -9.58
N GLY A 157 11.26 -19.07 -9.54
CA GLY A 157 11.05 -20.28 -10.31
C GLY A 157 10.59 -21.41 -9.39
N VAL A 158 9.51 -22.11 -9.73
CA VAL A 158 8.97 -23.20 -8.92
C VAL A 158 8.64 -24.42 -9.76
N ASP A 159 8.97 -25.62 -9.26
CA ASP A 159 8.45 -26.88 -9.79
C ASP A 159 7.31 -27.34 -8.88
N ASN A 160 6.09 -27.02 -9.28
CA ASN A 160 4.86 -27.39 -8.58
C ASN A 160 4.47 -28.87 -8.78
N GLN A 161 5.25 -29.64 -9.55
CA GLN A 161 4.93 -31.00 -9.98
C GLN A 161 3.64 -31.09 -10.79
N ASP A 162 3.27 -30.00 -11.46
CA ASP A 162 2.17 -29.95 -12.41
C ASP A 162 2.51 -30.74 -13.67
N LEU A 163 1.47 -31.10 -14.41
CA LEU A 163 1.53 -31.79 -15.68
C LEU A 163 0.99 -30.89 -16.80
N VAL A 164 1.56 -31.04 -17.99
CA VAL A 164 0.98 -30.54 -19.24
C VAL A 164 0.88 -31.71 -20.21
N SER A 165 -0.30 -31.98 -20.73
CA SER A 165 -0.54 -33.12 -21.64
C SER A 165 -0.02 -34.48 -21.10
N GLY A 166 0.10 -34.63 -19.77
CA GLY A 166 0.56 -35.85 -19.09
C GLY A 166 2.07 -35.93 -18.82
N ASP A 167 2.86 -34.95 -19.27
CA ASP A 167 4.30 -34.84 -18.97
C ASP A 167 4.54 -33.78 -17.88
N PRO A 168 5.61 -33.90 -17.06
CA PRO A 168 5.95 -32.89 -16.06
C PRO A 168 6.18 -31.51 -16.66
N LEU A 169 5.61 -30.49 -16.03
CA LEU A 169 5.71 -29.10 -16.47
C LEU A 169 7.12 -28.53 -16.33
N GLY A 170 7.85 -28.90 -15.27
CA GLY A 170 9.18 -28.37 -14.97
C GLY A 170 9.14 -27.14 -14.07
N ILE A 171 10.18 -26.31 -14.16
CA ILE A 171 10.24 -25.06 -13.38
C ILE A 171 9.46 -23.99 -14.17
N THR A 172 8.51 -23.36 -13.51
CA THR A 172 7.73 -22.26 -14.07
C THR A 172 8.04 -20.95 -13.36
N HIS A 173 7.88 -19.84 -14.09
CA HIS A 173 7.99 -18.49 -13.55
C HIS A 173 6.60 -17.86 -13.62
N GLY A 174 6.18 -17.24 -12.53
CA GLY A 174 4.85 -16.64 -12.43
C GLY A 174 4.83 -15.16 -12.76
N ILE A 175 3.65 -14.69 -13.10
CA ILE A 175 3.25 -13.27 -13.15
C ILE A 175 2.00 -13.13 -12.28
N ALA A 176 1.86 -12.02 -11.57
CA ALA A 176 0.72 -11.78 -10.69
C ALA A 176 0.32 -10.29 -10.68
N TYR A 177 -0.97 -10.01 -10.76
CA TYR A 177 -1.55 -8.65 -10.67
C TYR A 177 -3.04 -8.71 -10.31
N PHE A 178 -3.68 -7.58 -10.06
CA PHE A 178 -5.12 -7.53 -9.80
C PHE A 178 -5.88 -7.10 -11.05
N ASN A 179 -6.98 -7.79 -11.37
CA ASN A 179 -7.83 -7.40 -12.50
C ASN A 179 -8.63 -6.11 -12.20
N ALA A 180 -8.95 -5.36 -13.25
CA ALA A 180 -9.76 -4.15 -13.13
C ALA A 180 -11.22 -4.47 -12.78
N ASP A 181 -11.76 -5.55 -13.34
CA ASP A 181 -13.16 -5.95 -13.23
C ASP A 181 -13.23 -7.47 -13.15
N LEU A 182 -14.40 -7.99 -12.76
CA LEU A 182 -14.72 -9.43 -12.62
C LEU A 182 -14.33 -10.07 -11.29
N GLY A 183 -13.96 -9.30 -10.26
CA GLY A 183 -13.70 -9.86 -8.93
C GLY A 183 -14.89 -10.68 -8.41
N GLN A 184 -14.61 -11.91 -7.98
CA GLN A 184 -15.57 -12.83 -7.37
C GLN A 184 -15.25 -12.98 -5.86
N GLY A 185 -15.99 -13.85 -5.16
CA GLY A 185 -15.81 -14.09 -3.73
C GLY A 185 -16.63 -13.14 -2.85
N TRP A 186 -17.12 -13.66 -1.72
CA TRP A 186 -17.96 -12.92 -0.79
C TRP A 186 -17.15 -12.05 0.16
N GLY A 187 -17.62 -10.82 0.43
CA GLY A 187 -17.03 -9.94 1.43
C GLY A 187 -17.72 -8.58 1.48
N PHE A 188 -17.33 -7.73 2.43
CA PHE A 188 -17.81 -6.36 2.51
C PHE A 188 -16.99 -5.49 1.56
N ARG A 189 -17.61 -4.98 0.49
CA ARG A 189 -16.87 -4.15 -0.48
C ARG A 189 -16.35 -2.87 0.15
N MET A 190 -15.08 -2.55 -0.08
CA MET A 190 -14.45 -1.35 0.48
C MET A 190 -15.05 -0.02 -0.04
N ASN A 191 -15.71 0.00 -1.19
CA ASN A 191 -16.25 1.25 -1.75
C ASN A 191 -17.59 1.67 -1.13
N ASP A 192 -18.46 0.70 -0.80
CA ASP A 192 -19.82 0.98 -0.32
C ASP A 192 -20.28 0.17 0.90
N GLY A 193 -19.44 -0.74 1.43
CA GLY A 193 -19.75 -1.51 2.64
C GLY A 193 -20.76 -2.62 2.43
N VAL A 194 -21.22 -2.88 1.21
CA VAL A 194 -22.21 -3.93 0.95
C VAL A 194 -21.53 -5.29 0.95
N TYR A 195 -22.07 -6.21 1.73
CA TYR A 195 -21.73 -7.63 1.70
C TYR A 195 -22.30 -8.30 0.44
N ALA A 196 -21.43 -8.72 -0.47
CA ALA A 196 -21.81 -9.30 -1.76
C ALA A 196 -20.74 -10.25 -2.30
N ASN A 197 -21.12 -11.09 -3.27
CA ASN A 197 -20.18 -11.86 -4.10
C ASN A 197 -19.59 -10.95 -5.19
N GLY A 198 -18.39 -10.42 -4.95
CA GLY A 198 -17.79 -9.41 -5.80
C GLY A 198 -18.65 -8.15 -5.90
N GLY A 199 -18.71 -7.57 -7.09
CA GLY A 199 -19.51 -6.38 -7.39
C GLY A 199 -18.68 -5.23 -7.95
N ALA A 200 -19.29 -4.05 -8.07
CA ALA A 200 -18.64 -2.89 -8.69
C ALA A 200 -17.30 -2.56 -8.02
N GLY A 201 -16.24 -2.52 -8.83
CA GLY A 201 -14.88 -2.23 -8.43
C GLY A 201 -14.14 -3.34 -7.68
N SER A 202 -14.77 -4.51 -7.45
CA SER A 202 -14.09 -5.63 -6.79
C SER A 202 -13.07 -6.27 -7.74
N SER A 203 -11.90 -6.60 -7.20
CA SER A 203 -10.77 -7.15 -7.94
C SER A 203 -10.32 -8.50 -7.37
N ASP A 204 -10.05 -9.45 -8.24
CA ASP A 204 -9.34 -10.70 -7.93
C ASP A 204 -7.84 -10.51 -8.21
N LEU A 205 -7.02 -11.14 -7.38
CA LEU A 205 -5.65 -11.44 -7.76
C LEU A 205 -5.72 -12.43 -8.93
N GLN A 206 -4.99 -12.14 -9.99
CA GLN A 206 -4.79 -12.98 -11.17
C GLN A 206 -3.34 -13.43 -11.19
N MET A 207 -3.12 -14.68 -11.61
CA MET A 207 -1.81 -15.28 -11.71
C MET A 207 -1.74 -16.18 -12.93
N GLY A 208 -0.57 -16.18 -13.57
CA GLY A 208 -0.33 -16.97 -14.76
C GLY A 208 1.13 -17.30 -14.98
N VAL A 209 1.39 -18.28 -15.84
CA VAL A 209 2.76 -18.67 -16.20
C VAL A 209 3.32 -17.64 -17.17
N ALA A 210 4.57 -17.23 -16.97
CA ALA A 210 5.26 -16.37 -17.91
C ALA A 210 5.66 -17.16 -19.18
N GLY A 211 5.26 -16.64 -20.33
CA GLY A 211 5.61 -17.15 -21.65
C GLY A 211 4.48 -17.98 -22.25
N ASN A 212 4.48 -18.16 -23.57
CA ASN A 212 3.35 -18.75 -24.29
C ASN A 212 2.99 -20.17 -23.81
N ASP A 213 1.83 -20.23 -23.15
CA ASP A 213 1.21 -21.37 -22.51
C ASP A 213 0.12 -22.03 -23.37
N GLY A 214 -0.03 -21.61 -24.63
CA GLY A 214 -1.06 -22.10 -25.54
C GLY A 214 -2.49 -21.66 -25.19
N GLY A 215 -2.64 -20.60 -24.39
CA GLY A 215 -3.91 -20.07 -23.90
C GLY A 215 -4.42 -20.75 -22.63
N ALA A 216 -3.56 -21.52 -21.94
CA ALA A 216 -3.89 -22.12 -20.64
C ALA A 216 -4.01 -21.04 -19.55
N GLY A 217 -3.18 -20.00 -19.62
CA GLY A 217 -3.30 -18.71 -18.95
C GLY A 217 -3.03 -18.71 -17.46
N GLU A 218 -3.86 -19.46 -16.74
CA GLU A 218 -3.99 -19.44 -15.31
C GLU A 218 -3.00 -20.42 -14.66
N ALA A 219 -2.30 -19.95 -13.64
CA ALA A 219 -1.45 -20.78 -12.78
C ALA A 219 -1.32 -20.14 -11.41
N SER A 220 -0.92 -20.91 -10.41
CA SER A 220 -0.91 -20.43 -9.02
C SER A 220 0.50 -20.45 -8.44
N PHE A 221 0.88 -19.33 -7.83
CA PHE A 221 2.20 -19.10 -7.26
C PHE A 221 2.08 -18.44 -5.90
N SER A 222 3.01 -18.70 -4.98
CA SER A 222 3.15 -17.88 -3.78
C SER A 222 3.40 -16.42 -4.19
N VAL A 223 2.59 -15.51 -3.66
CA VAL A 223 2.69 -14.07 -3.94
C VAL A 223 2.76 -13.28 -2.65
N SER A 224 3.29 -12.07 -2.76
CA SER A 224 2.98 -11.02 -1.82
C SER A 224 1.99 -10.05 -2.42
N THR A 225 1.12 -9.48 -1.61
CA THR A 225 0.16 -8.44 -2.03
C THR A 225 0.34 -7.17 -1.19
N THR A 226 -0.06 -6.04 -1.75
CA THR A 226 -0.07 -4.74 -1.05
C THR A 226 -1.28 -3.93 -1.48
N PHE A 227 -1.91 -3.27 -0.51
CA PHE A 227 -2.99 -2.30 -0.69
C PHE A 227 -2.51 -0.92 -0.25
N LEU A 228 -2.70 0.09 -1.11
CA LEU A 228 -2.39 1.49 -0.83
C LEU A 228 -3.70 2.31 -0.90
N PRO A 229 -4.31 2.66 0.26
CA PRO A 229 -5.61 3.32 0.28
C PRO A 229 -5.53 4.76 -0.23
N TYR A 230 -6.43 5.14 -1.14
CA TYR A 230 -6.51 6.52 -1.60
C TYR A 230 -6.91 7.49 -0.48
N ASP A 231 -7.67 7.01 0.52
CA ASP A 231 -8.03 7.79 1.71
C ASP A 231 -6.84 8.07 2.63
N GLN A 232 -5.71 7.38 2.47
CA GLN A 232 -4.46 7.74 3.14
C GLN A 232 -3.74 8.90 2.44
N GLY A 233 -4.17 9.28 1.23
CA GLY A 233 -3.57 10.34 0.41
C GLY A 233 -2.68 9.85 -0.74
N TRP A 234 -2.70 8.56 -1.08
CA TRP A 234 -1.96 8.05 -2.23
C TRP A 234 -2.55 8.54 -3.56
N VAL A 235 -1.68 8.95 -4.49
CA VAL A 235 -2.07 9.37 -5.84
C VAL A 235 -1.96 8.19 -6.78
N GLY A 236 -3.06 7.81 -7.44
CA GLY A 236 -3.09 6.67 -8.34
C GLY A 236 -4.36 6.57 -9.17
N ALA A 237 -4.35 5.72 -10.20
CA ALA A 237 -5.52 5.44 -11.01
C ALA A 237 -5.48 4.03 -11.61
N TRP A 238 -6.66 3.54 -11.93
CA TRP A 238 -6.90 2.36 -12.77
C TRP A 238 -7.28 2.84 -14.16
N VAL A 239 -6.31 2.83 -15.07
CA VAL A 239 -6.38 3.36 -16.42
C VAL A 239 -6.98 2.31 -17.36
N ASN A 240 -8.07 2.68 -18.04
CA ASN A 240 -8.69 1.82 -19.05
C ASN A 240 -7.74 1.66 -20.26
N PRO A 241 -7.82 0.53 -20.97
CA PRO A 241 -7.06 0.32 -22.20
C PRO A 241 -7.23 1.46 -23.22
N ALA A 242 -6.20 1.66 -24.03
CA ALA A 242 -6.19 2.63 -25.11
C ALA A 242 -7.42 2.49 -26.02
N ALA A 243 -8.06 3.62 -26.29
CA ALA A 243 -9.12 3.76 -27.28
C ALA A 243 -8.62 4.64 -28.44
N GLU A 244 -9.50 5.04 -29.37
CA GLU A 244 -9.12 5.94 -30.47
C GLU A 244 -8.66 7.34 -30.00
N ASP A 245 -8.94 7.71 -28.74
CA ASP A 245 -8.59 9.00 -28.15
C ASP A 245 -7.20 9.00 -27.48
N GLU A 246 -6.43 10.08 -27.69
CA GLU A 246 -5.13 10.30 -27.05
C GLU A 246 -5.23 10.54 -25.52
N LEU A 247 -6.39 10.95 -25.02
CA LEU A 247 -6.60 11.13 -23.57
C LEU A 247 -7.04 9.82 -22.95
N ALA A 248 -6.29 9.32 -21.96
CA ALA A 248 -6.64 8.09 -21.28
C ALA A 248 -7.89 8.29 -20.41
N THR A 249 -8.65 7.23 -20.14
CA THR A 249 -9.80 7.26 -19.22
C THR A 249 -9.54 6.39 -18.02
N PHE A 250 -10.14 6.73 -16.87
CA PHE A 250 -9.99 5.98 -15.64
C PHE A 250 -11.24 5.17 -15.34
N ALA A 251 -11.05 3.91 -14.96
CA ALA A 251 -12.07 3.11 -14.30
C ALA A 251 -12.32 3.62 -12.88
N SER A 252 -11.24 3.98 -12.18
CA SER A 252 -11.24 4.62 -10.86
C SER A 252 -9.93 5.40 -10.66
N SER A 253 -9.92 6.34 -9.72
CA SER A 253 -8.72 7.11 -9.35
C SER A 253 -8.79 7.59 -7.92
N SER A 254 -7.64 7.98 -7.38
CA SER A 254 -7.58 8.77 -6.15
C SER A 254 -8.41 10.06 -6.30
N PRO A 255 -8.95 10.61 -5.20
CA PRO A 255 -9.66 11.88 -5.21
C PRO A 255 -8.87 12.99 -5.90
N ASP A 256 -9.58 13.84 -6.63
CA ASP A 256 -9.07 15.04 -7.33
C ASP A 256 -7.98 14.82 -8.38
N LEU A 257 -7.64 13.58 -8.73
CA LEU A 257 -6.69 13.31 -9.81
C LEU A 257 -7.30 13.69 -11.16
N ASP A 258 -6.75 14.72 -11.79
CA ASP A 258 -7.19 15.17 -13.10
C ASP A 258 -6.84 14.12 -14.17
N GLN A 259 -7.80 13.79 -15.03
CA GLN A 259 -7.62 12.78 -16.08
C GLN A 259 -6.51 13.13 -17.08
N SER A 260 -6.17 14.42 -17.24
CA SER A 260 -5.09 14.88 -18.12
C SER A 260 -3.70 14.42 -17.72
N VAL A 261 -3.52 13.86 -16.52
CA VAL A 261 -2.24 13.25 -16.11
C VAL A 261 -1.90 12.00 -16.91
N ALA A 262 -2.88 11.37 -17.58
CA ALA A 262 -2.67 10.15 -18.33
C ALA A 262 -3.07 10.29 -19.81
N THR A 263 -2.16 9.96 -20.71
CA THR A 263 -2.40 9.98 -22.16
C THR A 263 -1.90 8.72 -22.85
N TRP A 264 -2.35 8.48 -24.08
CA TRP A 264 -1.91 7.42 -24.96
C TRP A 264 -1.21 8.02 -26.16
N TYR A 265 -0.06 7.46 -26.54
CA TYR A 265 0.62 7.82 -27.78
C TYR A 265 1.13 6.58 -28.51
N PRO A 266 1.28 6.62 -29.84
CA PRO A 266 1.68 5.46 -30.59
C PRO A 266 3.15 5.12 -30.39
N ALA A 267 3.46 3.83 -30.19
CA ALA A 267 4.83 3.33 -30.24
C ALA A 267 5.43 3.58 -31.65
N ASP A 268 6.72 3.94 -31.71
CA ASP A 268 7.48 4.37 -32.90
C ASP A 268 6.94 3.89 -34.28
N GLY A 269 6.13 4.73 -34.93
CA GLY A 269 5.64 4.51 -36.30
C GLY A 269 4.38 3.65 -36.43
N ALA A 270 3.80 3.19 -35.31
CA ALA A 270 2.48 2.56 -35.26
C ALA A 270 1.34 3.59 -35.29
N ASP A 271 0.12 3.11 -35.54
CA ASP A 271 -1.12 3.84 -35.23
C ASP A 271 -1.59 3.39 -33.83
N LEU A 272 -2.31 4.25 -33.10
CA LEU A 272 -2.76 4.00 -31.72
C LEU A 272 -3.55 2.68 -31.58
N PHE A 273 -4.27 2.30 -32.63
CA PHE A 273 -5.02 1.05 -32.69
C PHE A 273 -4.13 -0.21 -32.64
N PHE A 274 -2.85 -0.11 -33.04
CA PHE A 274 -1.91 -1.22 -33.15
C PHE A 274 -0.69 -1.10 -32.21
N GLY A 275 -0.57 0.03 -31.50
CA GLY A 275 0.59 0.37 -30.70
C GLY A 275 0.24 1.48 -29.72
N ALA A 276 0.05 1.20 -28.43
CA ALA A 276 -0.29 2.23 -27.44
C ALA A 276 0.67 2.21 -26.24
N VAL A 277 1.44 3.27 -26.09
CA VAL A 277 2.24 3.54 -24.88
C VAL A 277 1.47 4.52 -24.03
N GLY A 278 1.25 4.17 -22.76
CA GLY A 278 0.69 5.06 -21.77
C GLY A 278 1.73 6.10 -21.35
N ARG A 279 1.29 7.32 -21.07
CA ARG A 279 2.11 8.38 -20.49
C ARG A 279 1.46 8.85 -19.21
N VAL A 280 2.21 8.90 -18.12
CA VAL A 280 1.79 9.50 -16.85
C VAL A 280 2.65 10.74 -16.58
N ASP A 281 2.03 11.91 -16.58
CA ASP A 281 2.64 13.21 -16.29
C ASP A 281 1.90 13.86 -15.10
N LEU A 282 2.45 13.69 -13.90
CA LEU A 282 1.90 14.28 -12.68
C LEU A 282 2.32 15.76 -12.54
N PRO A 283 1.42 16.66 -12.10
CA PRO A 283 1.75 18.07 -11.93
C PRO A 283 2.89 18.27 -10.93
N ASP A 284 3.85 19.13 -11.28
CA ASP A 284 4.98 19.51 -10.42
C ASP A 284 5.86 18.34 -9.93
N VAL A 285 5.79 17.20 -10.61
CA VAL A 285 6.58 16.00 -10.33
C VAL A 285 7.56 15.75 -11.48
N ASN A 286 8.79 15.37 -11.13
CA ASN A 286 9.82 14.92 -12.04
C ASN A 286 10.18 13.46 -11.75
N SER A 287 9.84 12.59 -12.70
CA SER A 287 10.06 11.14 -12.62
C SER A 287 11.51 10.69 -12.38
N ALA A 288 12.49 11.54 -12.65
CA ALA A 288 13.89 11.23 -12.40
C ALA A 288 14.33 11.48 -10.94
N THR A 289 13.60 12.29 -10.18
CA THR A 289 14.08 12.80 -8.87
C THR A 289 13.08 12.74 -7.73
N ASP A 290 11.77 12.75 -8.01
CA ASP A 290 10.79 13.10 -6.98
C ASP A 290 10.08 11.88 -6.38
N GLY A 291 9.98 10.79 -7.14
CA GLY A 291 9.40 9.55 -6.63
C GLY A 291 9.45 8.39 -7.61
N MET A 292 8.67 7.35 -7.29
CA MET A 292 8.54 6.11 -8.06
C MET A 292 7.12 5.97 -8.58
N LEU A 293 6.96 5.39 -9.77
CA LEU A 293 5.66 4.99 -10.30
C LEU A 293 5.60 3.46 -10.33
N PHE A 294 4.82 2.87 -9.42
CA PHE A 294 4.54 1.45 -9.48
C PHE A 294 3.38 1.24 -10.43
N VAL A 295 3.56 0.34 -11.40
CA VAL A 295 2.52 -0.02 -12.38
C VAL A 295 2.29 -1.53 -12.39
N ALA A 296 1.04 -1.92 -12.63
CA ALA A 296 0.63 -3.30 -12.85
C ALA A 296 -0.45 -3.36 -13.94
N PRO A 297 -0.51 -4.44 -14.74
CA PRO A 297 -1.63 -4.67 -15.65
C PRO A 297 -2.94 -4.80 -14.88
N THR A 298 -4.06 -4.61 -15.59
CA THR A 298 -5.40 -4.75 -15.01
C THR A 298 -6.34 -5.59 -15.86
N ASN A 299 -5.78 -6.36 -16.78
CA ASN A 299 -6.52 -7.26 -17.65
C ASN A 299 -7.29 -8.29 -16.80
N GLY A 300 -8.40 -8.79 -17.34
CA GLY A 300 -9.12 -9.92 -16.75
C GLY A 300 -9.18 -11.08 -17.74
N GLY A 301 -9.50 -12.26 -17.24
CA GLY A 301 -9.54 -13.50 -18.02
C GLY A 301 -8.18 -14.17 -18.08
N ASN A 302 -8.01 -15.07 -19.05
CA ASN A 302 -6.90 -16.03 -19.07
C ASN A 302 -5.61 -15.48 -19.70
N SER A 303 -5.58 -14.23 -20.16
CA SER A 303 -4.33 -13.64 -20.68
C SER A 303 -3.46 -13.18 -19.52
N THR A 304 -2.16 -13.48 -19.58
CA THR A 304 -1.19 -13.05 -18.57
C THR A 304 -0.41 -11.85 -19.10
N ASN A 305 -0.46 -10.73 -18.38
CA ASN A 305 0.19 -9.50 -18.83
C ASN A 305 1.32 -9.07 -17.87
N ILE A 306 2.32 -8.37 -18.41
CA ILE A 306 3.35 -7.66 -17.65
C ILE A 306 3.25 -6.16 -17.88
N ALA A 307 3.71 -5.35 -16.93
CA ALA A 307 3.77 -3.90 -17.07
C ALA A 307 5.15 -3.35 -16.69
N ALA A 308 5.56 -2.29 -17.39
CA ALA A 308 6.74 -1.50 -17.06
C ALA A 308 6.40 -0.01 -17.10
N GLY A 309 6.84 0.74 -16.07
CA GLY A 309 6.62 2.18 -15.89
C GLY A 309 7.94 2.92 -15.85
N SER A 310 8.44 3.31 -17.01
CA SER A 310 9.82 3.79 -17.18
C SER A 310 9.91 5.31 -17.15
N PRO A 311 10.78 5.91 -16.31
CA PRO A 311 10.89 7.37 -16.20
C PRO A 311 11.53 7.98 -17.45
N ARG A 312 10.84 8.95 -18.08
CA ARG A 312 11.34 9.73 -19.23
C ARG A 312 10.78 11.16 -19.24
N ASP A 313 11.65 12.13 -19.49
CA ASP A 313 11.28 13.53 -19.73
C ASP A 313 10.34 14.14 -18.65
N GLY A 314 10.59 13.80 -17.38
CA GLY A 314 9.82 14.30 -16.23
C GLY A 314 8.55 13.51 -15.89
N GLY A 315 8.10 12.61 -16.75
CA GLY A 315 6.97 11.70 -16.49
C GLY A 315 7.38 10.24 -16.69
N TRP A 316 6.41 9.34 -16.82
CA TRP A 316 6.65 7.92 -17.03
C TRP A 316 5.95 7.42 -18.29
N ASP A 317 6.65 6.59 -19.03
CA ASP A 317 6.06 5.80 -20.10
C ASP A 317 5.66 4.43 -19.56
N VAL A 318 4.45 4.00 -19.87
CA VAL A 318 3.86 2.75 -19.39
C VAL A 318 3.57 1.85 -20.58
N ALA A 319 4.08 0.63 -20.54
CA ALA A 319 3.74 -0.40 -21.52
C ALA A 319 3.21 -1.64 -20.79
N VAL A 320 2.09 -2.15 -21.28
CA VAL A 320 1.53 -3.44 -20.88
C VAL A 320 1.66 -4.41 -22.06
N ARG A 321 2.11 -5.63 -21.80
CA ARG A 321 2.29 -6.66 -22.82
C ARG A 321 1.71 -7.97 -22.35
N GLU A 322 1.05 -8.67 -23.26
CA GLU A 322 0.77 -10.08 -23.06
C GLU A 322 2.08 -10.86 -23.05
N ASP A 323 2.12 -11.91 -22.23
CA ASP A 323 3.29 -12.76 -22.04
C ASP A 323 3.64 -13.61 -23.27
N ASN A 324 2.65 -13.87 -24.14
CA ASN A 324 2.76 -14.68 -25.35
C ASN A 324 2.93 -13.87 -26.65
N ASP A 325 3.16 -12.56 -26.58
CA ASP A 325 3.27 -11.65 -27.74
C ASP A 325 4.20 -12.22 -28.83
N ASP A 326 3.68 -12.30 -30.08
CA ASP A 326 4.38 -12.79 -31.26
C ASP A 326 5.49 -11.82 -31.76
N ASP A 327 5.62 -10.60 -31.20
CA ASP A 327 6.71 -9.67 -31.53
C ASP A 327 7.99 -9.91 -30.71
N PHE A 328 8.91 -10.64 -31.33
CA PHE A 328 10.25 -10.92 -30.81
C PHE A 328 11.11 -9.68 -30.57
N SER A 329 10.83 -8.56 -31.23
CA SER A 329 11.61 -7.33 -31.07
C SER A 329 11.23 -6.54 -29.81
N GLY A 330 10.04 -6.80 -29.25
CA GLY A 330 9.47 -6.02 -28.15
C GLY A 330 9.10 -4.59 -28.53
N SER A 331 8.98 -4.30 -29.84
CA SER A 331 8.71 -2.97 -30.39
C SER A 331 7.21 -2.68 -30.54
N THR A 332 6.37 -3.71 -30.58
CA THR A 332 4.91 -3.57 -30.63
C THR A 332 4.30 -3.67 -29.23
N ILE A 333 3.18 -2.96 -29.04
CA ILE A 333 2.43 -2.94 -27.78
C ILE A 333 0.93 -2.98 -28.13
N GLY A 334 0.24 -4.07 -27.77
CA GLY A 334 -1.18 -4.22 -28.07
C GLY A 334 -2.06 -3.18 -27.37
N ALA A 335 -2.96 -2.52 -28.11
CA ALA A 335 -3.81 -1.47 -27.56
C ALA A 335 -5.00 -2.00 -26.75
N SER A 336 -5.63 -3.10 -27.18
CA SER A 336 -6.86 -3.64 -26.58
C SER A 336 -6.69 -4.20 -25.16
N GLU A 337 -5.44 -4.47 -24.77
CA GLU A 337 -5.05 -5.06 -23.50
C GLU A 337 -4.09 -4.17 -22.71
N SER A 338 -3.99 -2.90 -23.10
CA SER A 338 -3.02 -1.97 -22.53
C SER A 338 -3.40 -1.44 -21.14
N GLY A 339 -4.55 -1.84 -20.58
CA GLY A 339 -5.05 -1.32 -19.30
C GLY A 339 -4.09 -1.60 -18.14
N TYR A 340 -3.90 -0.59 -17.28
CA TYR A 340 -2.97 -0.66 -16.17
C TYR A 340 -3.47 0.15 -14.98
N GLN A 341 -2.98 -0.18 -13.80
CA GLN A 341 -3.09 0.66 -12.62
C GLN A 341 -1.72 1.27 -12.30
N PHE A 342 -1.74 2.42 -11.64
CA PHE A 342 -0.53 3.00 -11.07
C PHE A 342 -0.77 3.60 -9.69
N VAL A 343 0.30 3.65 -8.90
CA VAL A 343 0.41 4.50 -7.73
C VAL A 343 1.75 5.22 -7.74
N TYR A 344 1.73 6.51 -7.41
CA TYR A 344 2.92 7.33 -7.23
C TYR A 344 3.35 7.33 -5.77
N ILE A 345 4.62 7.00 -5.54
CA ILE A 345 5.25 6.99 -4.21
C ILE A 345 6.37 8.02 -4.19
N PRO A 346 6.19 9.19 -3.55
CA PRO A 346 7.23 10.20 -3.38
C PRO A 346 8.43 9.68 -2.59
N TYR A 347 9.65 10.14 -2.91
CA TYR A 347 10.84 9.77 -2.12
C TYR A 347 10.88 10.42 -0.72
N ASP A 348 10.08 11.44 -0.47
CA ASP A 348 9.89 12.05 0.84
C ASP A 348 8.70 11.46 1.61
N SER A 349 8.13 10.33 1.15
CA SER A 349 7.19 9.53 1.93
C SER A 349 7.77 9.12 3.28
N SER A 350 6.95 9.24 4.33
CA SER A 350 7.35 8.88 5.69
C SER A 350 7.66 7.39 5.75
N ASN A 351 8.73 7.02 6.46
CA ASN A 351 9.12 5.63 6.72
C ASN A 351 9.38 4.77 5.45
N LEU A 352 9.57 5.41 4.28
CA LEU A 352 9.86 4.71 3.04
C LEU A 352 11.26 4.09 3.06
N VAL A 353 11.32 2.79 2.76
CA VAL A 353 12.54 2.05 2.43
C VAL A 353 12.39 1.56 1.00
N GLY A 354 13.09 2.19 0.06
CA GLY A 354 12.87 1.90 -1.36
C GLY A 354 13.63 2.82 -2.29
N GLY A 355 13.60 2.51 -3.58
CA GLY A 355 14.30 3.31 -4.58
C GLY A 355 14.27 2.73 -5.98
N LEU A 356 14.86 3.50 -6.90
CA LEU A 356 15.19 3.07 -8.25
C LEU A 356 16.56 2.39 -8.27
N VAL A 357 16.56 1.09 -8.54
CA VAL A 357 17.75 0.27 -8.78
C VAL A 357 18.05 0.28 -10.27
N ASN A 358 19.25 0.68 -10.65
CA ASN A 358 19.73 0.53 -12.02
C ASN A 358 20.11 -0.93 -12.29
N GLY A 359 20.11 -1.36 -13.55
CA GLY A 359 20.47 -2.74 -13.94
C GLY A 359 21.89 -3.18 -13.52
N ASP A 360 22.78 -2.25 -13.16
CA ASP A 360 24.10 -2.57 -12.59
C ASP A 360 24.09 -2.76 -11.06
N GLY A 361 22.92 -2.63 -10.41
CA GLY A 361 22.71 -2.71 -8.97
C GLY A 361 22.95 -1.41 -8.21
N SER A 362 23.34 -0.33 -8.88
CA SER A 362 23.47 0.98 -8.24
C SER A 362 22.12 1.65 -8.01
N MET A 363 22.01 2.48 -6.96
CA MET A 363 20.79 3.27 -6.71
C MET A 363 20.84 4.58 -7.51
N ALA A 364 19.80 4.87 -8.29
CA ALA A 364 19.64 6.17 -8.95
C ALA A 364 19.05 7.22 -8.00
N GLN A 365 17.98 6.86 -7.28
CA GLN A 365 17.34 7.62 -6.21
C GLN A 365 16.74 6.64 -5.20
N ALA A 366 16.69 7.05 -3.93
CA ALA A 366 16.20 6.19 -2.85
C ALA A 366 15.83 6.97 -1.59
N ALA A 367 14.95 6.36 -0.79
CA ALA A 367 14.59 6.78 0.56
C ALA A 367 14.95 5.67 1.57
N GLY A 368 15.24 6.04 2.81
CA GLY A 368 15.62 5.08 3.85
C GLY A 368 16.98 4.41 3.62
N THR A 369 17.95 5.08 2.98
CA THR A 369 19.24 4.50 2.54
C THR A 369 20.12 3.91 3.65
N SER A 370 19.89 4.24 4.92
CA SER A 370 20.56 3.59 6.06
C SER A 370 19.94 2.24 6.44
N ARG A 371 18.73 1.96 5.97
CA ARG A 371 17.89 0.81 6.33
C ARG A 371 17.91 -0.30 5.28
N PHE A 372 18.62 -0.14 4.18
CA PHE A 372 18.75 -1.22 3.21
C PHE A 372 20.10 -1.23 2.49
N SER A 373 20.39 -2.34 1.82
CA SER A 373 21.47 -2.45 0.85
C SER A 373 21.04 -3.30 -0.34
N VAL A 374 21.48 -2.91 -1.53
CA VAL A 374 21.29 -3.66 -2.77
C VAL A 374 22.65 -4.14 -3.30
N ALA A 375 22.73 -5.41 -3.68
CA ALA A 375 23.91 -5.99 -4.30
C ALA A 375 23.51 -6.81 -5.52
N ARG A 376 23.96 -6.40 -6.71
CA ARG A 376 23.86 -7.24 -7.92
C ARG A 376 24.79 -8.45 -7.78
N GLN A 377 24.22 -9.65 -7.81
CA GLN A 377 24.93 -10.92 -7.64
C GLN A 377 25.37 -11.52 -8.98
N ALA A 378 24.48 -11.44 -9.97
CA ALA A 378 24.68 -11.89 -11.34
C ALA A 378 23.83 -11.03 -12.29
N ASP A 379 23.88 -11.31 -13.59
CA ASP A 379 22.97 -10.69 -14.55
C ASP A 379 21.53 -10.99 -14.13
N GLY A 380 20.72 -9.93 -13.99
CA GLY A 380 19.33 -10.03 -13.57
C GLY A 380 19.09 -10.56 -12.16
N GLU A 381 20.08 -10.62 -11.27
CA GLU A 381 19.92 -11.10 -9.89
C GLU A 381 20.46 -10.10 -8.87
N TYR A 382 19.61 -9.70 -7.92
CA TYR A 382 19.88 -8.63 -6.96
C TYR A 382 19.48 -9.05 -5.55
N ALA A 383 20.41 -9.03 -4.60
CA ALA A 383 20.11 -9.23 -3.19
C ALA A 383 19.78 -7.90 -2.51
N ILE A 384 18.62 -7.81 -1.88
CA ILE A 384 18.15 -6.67 -1.09
C ILE A 384 18.06 -7.10 0.37
N SER A 385 18.85 -6.46 1.25
CA SER A 385 18.72 -6.63 2.70
C SER A 385 18.06 -5.40 3.29
N VAL A 386 17.12 -5.59 4.23
CA VAL A 386 16.32 -4.52 4.83
C VAL A 386 16.43 -4.55 6.35
N LYS A 387 16.27 -3.38 6.99
CA LYS A 387 16.33 -3.17 8.44
C LYS A 387 15.22 -2.26 8.93
N ASP A 388 14.86 -2.44 10.20
CA ASP A 388 14.00 -1.48 10.93
C ASP A 388 14.75 -0.17 11.24
N ALA A 389 14.05 0.79 11.84
CA ALA A 389 14.64 2.06 12.27
C ALA A 389 15.74 1.87 13.34
N ALA A 390 15.65 0.83 14.16
CA ALA A 390 16.64 0.47 15.17
C ALA A 390 17.88 -0.23 14.59
N GLY A 391 17.86 -0.60 13.31
CA GLY A 391 18.95 -1.28 12.60
C GLY A 391 18.95 -2.81 12.69
N ASN A 392 17.87 -3.43 13.22
CA ASN A 392 17.69 -4.88 13.19
C ASN A 392 17.31 -5.34 11.79
N ALA A 393 17.79 -6.51 11.38
CA ALA A 393 17.45 -7.08 10.07
C ALA A 393 15.98 -7.49 10.03
N LEU A 394 15.30 -7.16 8.93
CA LEU A 394 13.92 -7.56 8.66
C LEU A 394 13.90 -8.73 7.66
N ASN A 395 12.97 -9.65 7.88
CA ASN A 395 12.78 -10.85 7.06
C ASN A 395 11.38 -10.89 6.41
N GLU A 396 11.04 -12.00 5.77
CA GLU A 396 9.72 -12.23 5.16
C GLU A 396 8.54 -12.30 6.14
N ASP A 397 8.77 -12.45 7.44
CA ASP A 397 7.71 -12.36 8.46
C ASP A 397 7.42 -10.89 8.83
N ASN A 398 8.35 -9.98 8.55
CA ASN A 398 8.26 -8.57 8.92
C ASN A 398 7.71 -7.69 7.80
N GLY A 399 7.71 -8.16 6.55
CA GLY A 399 7.26 -7.34 5.45
C GLY A 399 7.36 -8.00 4.08
N THR A 400 7.13 -7.20 3.05
CA THR A 400 7.20 -7.63 1.66
C THR A 400 7.84 -6.59 0.74
N LEU A 401 8.30 -7.03 -0.43
CA LEU A 401 8.70 -6.14 -1.51
C LEU A 401 7.54 -5.88 -2.47
N MET A 402 7.28 -4.60 -2.73
CA MET A 402 6.64 -4.14 -3.97
C MET A 402 7.72 -3.98 -5.04
N LEU A 403 7.43 -4.41 -6.26
CA LEU A 403 8.36 -4.36 -7.40
C LEU A 403 7.66 -3.79 -8.63
N SER A 404 8.36 -2.97 -9.41
CA SER A 404 7.88 -2.54 -10.73
C SER A 404 9.05 -2.27 -11.67
N VAL A 405 8.95 -2.71 -12.93
CA VAL A 405 10.00 -2.52 -13.92
C VAL A 405 10.04 -1.07 -14.37
N ALA A 406 11.24 -0.48 -14.37
CA ALA A 406 11.49 0.92 -14.73
C ALA A 406 12.45 1.08 -15.92
N GLY A 407 13.02 -0.02 -16.42
CA GLY A 407 13.97 -0.01 -17.53
C GLY A 407 13.32 0.07 -18.90
N PHE A 408 14.13 0.36 -19.92
CA PHE A 408 13.72 0.38 -21.32
C PHE A 408 14.26 -0.84 -22.08
N GLN A 409 13.61 -1.21 -23.18
CA GLN A 409 14.07 -2.27 -24.09
C GLN A 409 15.33 -1.88 -24.85
N ASP A 410 15.40 -0.62 -25.22
CA ASP A 410 16.31 -0.11 -26.21
C ASP A 410 17.18 1.00 -25.63
N GLU A 411 18.41 1.12 -26.14
CA GLU A 411 19.35 2.15 -25.67
C GLU A 411 18.84 3.57 -25.93
N ALA A 412 17.93 3.75 -26.91
CA ALA A 412 17.33 5.05 -27.19
C ALA A 412 16.17 5.40 -26.24
N LYS A 413 15.79 4.47 -25.35
CA LYS A 413 14.78 4.65 -24.30
C LYS A 413 13.43 5.10 -24.86
N THR A 414 13.00 4.49 -25.95
CA THR A 414 11.71 4.81 -26.58
C THR A 414 10.61 3.85 -26.13
N ILE A 415 10.97 2.66 -25.66
CA ILE A 415 9.99 1.62 -25.32
C ILE A 415 10.29 1.02 -23.94
N PRO A 416 9.35 1.08 -22.96
CA PRO A 416 9.51 0.42 -21.66
C PRO A 416 9.79 -1.08 -21.80
N SER A 417 10.62 -1.64 -20.93
CA SER A 417 11.12 -3.02 -20.95
C SER A 417 10.00 -4.06 -20.95
N ARG A 418 10.28 -5.25 -21.52
CA ARG A 418 9.45 -6.47 -21.39
C ARG A 418 9.98 -7.43 -20.33
N SER A 419 10.82 -6.90 -19.45
CA SER A 419 11.26 -7.67 -18.30
C SER A 419 10.11 -7.79 -17.31
N PHE A 420 10.16 -8.81 -16.48
CA PHE A 420 9.29 -8.98 -15.33
C PHE A 420 10.14 -9.40 -14.12
N LEU A 421 9.57 -9.24 -12.93
CA LEU A 421 10.28 -9.38 -11.68
C LEU A 421 9.60 -10.43 -10.79
N SER A 422 10.41 -11.23 -10.13
CA SER A 422 10.03 -12.02 -8.97
C SER A 422 11.08 -11.84 -7.89
N TYR A 423 10.80 -12.28 -6.67
CA TYR A 423 11.82 -12.35 -5.63
C TYR A 423 11.66 -13.61 -4.79
N GLU A 424 12.68 -13.95 -4.01
CA GLU A 424 12.63 -15.02 -3.03
C GLU A 424 13.43 -14.59 -1.79
N TYR A 425 12.91 -14.84 -0.59
CA TYR A 425 13.66 -14.57 0.63
C TYR A 425 14.65 -15.72 0.90
N ASP A 426 15.93 -15.42 0.93
CA ASP A 426 16.98 -16.36 1.29
C ASP A 426 17.30 -16.25 2.79
N SER A 427 16.83 -17.22 3.57
CA SER A 427 17.07 -17.29 5.01
C SER A 427 18.55 -17.46 5.40
N GLU A 428 19.42 -17.94 4.50
CA GLU A 428 20.85 -18.09 4.79
C GLU A 428 21.58 -16.74 4.74
N SER A 429 21.29 -15.92 3.72
CA SER A 429 21.86 -14.57 3.60
C SER A 429 21.07 -13.49 4.34
N GLY A 430 19.79 -13.73 4.64
CA GLY A 430 18.87 -12.75 5.19
C GLY A 430 18.47 -11.66 4.17
N ALA A 431 18.52 -11.98 2.88
CA ALA A 431 18.23 -11.05 1.80
C ALA A 431 17.04 -11.53 0.96
N PHE A 432 16.29 -10.57 0.43
CA PHE A 432 15.34 -10.79 -0.64
C PHE A 432 16.10 -10.79 -1.97
N VAL A 433 16.19 -11.94 -2.61
CA VAL A 433 16.85 -12.12 -3.90
C VAL A 433 15.82 -11.85 -4.99
N VAL A 434 15.92 -10.69 -5.64
CA VAL A 434 15.11 -10.30 -6.80
C VAL A 434 15.73 -10.88 -8.06
N GLN A 435 14.91 -11.52 -8.90
CA GLN A 435 15.26 -11.88 -10.27
C GLN A 435 14.47 -11.07 -11.29
N ALA A 436 15.19 -10.57 -12.29
CA ALA A 436 14.64 -9.95 -13.48
C ALA A 436 14.85 -10.87 -14.68
N ARG A 437 13.76 -11.19 -15.37
CA ARG A 437 13.76 -12.05 -16.56
C ARG A 437 13.11 -11.34 -17.72
N GLN A 438 13.59 -11.61 -18.92
CA GLN A 438 13.00 -11.06 -20.13
C GLN A 438 12.02 -12.05 -20.75
N LEU A 439 10.80 -11.59 -21.05
CA LEU A 439 9.91 -12.37 -21.91
C LEU A 439 10.57 -12.63 -23.27
N THR A 440 10.44 -13.86 -23.75
CA THR A 440 10.96 -14.29 -25.05
C THR A 440 9.80 -14.85 -25.86
N ALA A 441 9.50 -14.24 -27.01
CA ALA A 441 8.47 -14.73 -27.91
C ALA A 441 8.81 -16.13 -28.48
N ILE A 442 7.79 -16.93 -28.84
CA ILE A 442 7.94 -18.30 -29.36
C ILE A 442 7.77 -18.34 -30.88
N ASP A 443 8.72 -18.95 -31.60
CA ASP A 443 8.76 -18.99 -33.08
C ASP A 443 7.82 -20.06 -33.73
N ASP A 444 7.24 -21.01 -32.97
CA ASP A 444 6.26 -21.96 -33.52
C ASP A 444 5.55 -22.82 -32.45
N PHE A 445 4.23 -22.97 -32.55
CA PHE A 445 3.38 -23.83 -31.69
C PHE A 445 3.77 -25.33 -31.75
N ASN A 446 4.60 -25.71 -32.72
CA ASN A 446 5.02 -27.09 -32.97
C ASN A 446 6.40 -27.46 -32.38
N ASN A 447 7.10 -26.54 -31.71
CA ASN A 447 8.37 -26.84 -31.08
C ASN A 447 8.16 -27.13 -29.59
N SER A 448 8.18 -28.41 -29.22
CA SER A 448 7.96 -28.96 -27.88
C SER A 448 9.04 -28.62 -26.85
N ALA A 449 9.74 -27.49 -27.00
CA ALA A 449 10.93 -27.14 -26.23
C ALA A 449 10.79 -25.85 -25.41
N ASN A 450 9.66 -25.13 -25.50
CA ASN A 450 9.52 -23.81 -24.87
C ASN A 450 8.10 -23.50 -24.37
N VAL A 451 7.28 -24.51 -24.08
CA VAL A 451 5.84 -24.31 -23.83
C VAL A 451 5.58 -23.62 -22.47
N PHE A 452 6.59 -23.50 -21.60
CA PHE A 452 6.50 -22.85 -20.29
C PHE A 452 7.88 -22.29 -19.92
N GLY A 453 7.94 -21.13 -19.24
CA GLY A 453 9.08 -20.21 -19.09
C GLY A 453 10.49 -20.68 -18.68
N ASP A 454 10.84 -21.97 -18.75
CA ASP A 454 12.16 -22.55 -18.47
C ASP A 454 13.33 -21.97 -19.29
N VAL A 455 13.04 -21.20 -20.36
CA VAL A 455 14.05 -20.56 -21.25
C VAL A 455 14.14 -19.03 -21.03
N LEU A 456 13.37 -18.48 -20.09
CA LEU A 456 13.37 -17.04 -19.81
C LEU A 456 14.70 -16.62 -19.18
N SER A 457 15.53 -15.94 -19.98
CA SER A 457 16.87 -15.55 -19.57
C SER A 457 16.81 -14.45 -18.52
N LEU A 458 17.66 -14.56 -17.51
CA LEU A 458 17.94 -13.44 -16.61
C LEU A 458 18.50 -12.27 -17.41
N THR A 459 18.04 -11.07 -17.08
CA THR A 459 18.50 -9.83 -17.72
C THR A 459 18.61 -8.73 -16.69
N ASP A 460 19.61 -7.87 -16.85
CA ASP A 460 19.61 -6.62 -16.12
C ASP A 460 18.48 -5.72 -16.63
N THR A 461 17.81 -5.04 -15.70
CA THR A 461 16.81 -4.02 -15.98
C THR A 461 16.79 -3.05 -14.82
N ASP A 462 16.45 -1.79 -15.09
CA ASP A 462 16.14 -0.85 -14.01
C ASP A 462 14.78 -1.23 -13.40
N PHE A 463 14.64 -1.10 -12.09
CA PHE A 463 13.39 -1.39 -11.38
C PHE A 463 13.23 -0.56 -10.11
N TYR A 464 11.98 -0.28 -9.75
CA TYR A 464 11.61 0.25 -8.44
C TYR A 464 11.39 -0.88 -7.46
N PHE A 465 11.82 -0.68 -6.21
CA PHE A 465 11.34 -1.46 -5.08
C PHE A 465 10.90 -0.56 -3.93
N ALA A 466 9.91 -1.02 -3.18
CA ALA A 466 9.55 -0.47 -1.88
C ALA A 466 9.33 -1.62 -0.91
N PHE A 467 9.90 -1.54 0.29
CA PHE A 467 9.63 -2.49 1.36
C PHE A 467 8.42 -2.03 2.16
N VAL A 468 7.38 -2.86 2.21
CA VAL A 468 6.20 -2.67 3.06
C VAL A 468 6.47 -3.41 4.36
N ASP A 469 6.83 -2.65 5.39
CA ASP A 469 6.98 -3.15 6.75
C ASP A 469 5.58 -3.36 7.36
N PHE A 470 5.31 -4.56 7.85
CA PHE A 470 4.00 -4.96 8.38
C PHE A 470 3.67 -4.32 9.72
N ALA A 471 4.68 -3.89 10.49
CA ALA A 471 4.45 -3.19 11.74
C ALA A 471 4.32 -1.68 11.50
N HIS A 472 5.21 -1.13 10.68
CA HIS A 472 5.28 0.29 10.42
C HIS A 472 5.36 0.52 8.91
N PRO A 473 4.24 0.50 8.17
CA PRO A 473 4.28 0.74 6.73
C PRO A 473 4.63 2.19 6.41
N PHE A 474 5.08 2.46 5.18
CA PHE A 474 5.30 3.83 4.72
C PHE A 474 3.98 4.55 4.43
N SER A 475 4.00 5.89 4.46
CA SER A 475 2.82 6.74 4.22
C SER A 475 3.11 7.88 3.24
N PRO A 476 2.08 8.54 2.69
CA PRO A 476 2.29 9.77 1.92
C PRO A 476 3.05 10.85 2.72
N PRO A 477 3.73 11.79 2.03
CA PRO A 477 4.38 12.92 2.68
C PRO A 477 3.38 13.73 3.52
N GLY A 478 3.77 14.12 4.72
CA GLY A 478 2.94 14.96 5.59
C GLY A 478 1.72 14.29 6.22
N THR A 479 1.41 13.02 5.89
CA THR A 479 0.33 12.25 6.55
C THR A 479 0.83 11.33 7.66
N GLY A 480 2.11 11.48 8.06
CA GLY A 480 2.70 10.91 9.27
C GLY A 480 2.28 9.46 9.57
N GLY A 481 2.90 8.47 8.92
CA GLY A 481 2.78 7.05 9.29
C GLY A 481 3.49 6.66 10.59
N GLY A 482 3.70 7.61 11.51
CA GLY A 482 3.96 7.32 12.93
C GLY A 482 2.65 7.49 13.68
N ASP A 483 2.47 6.82 14.81
CA ASP A 483 1.29 7.02 15.66
C ASP A 483 1.04 8.53 15.84
N PRO A 484 -0.20 9.06 15.73
CA PRO A 484 -0.44 10.47 15.94
C PRO A 484 0.23 10.94 17.23
N GLY A 485 1.09 11.97 17.11
CA GLY A 485 1.91 12.47 18.19
C GLY A 485 3.33 11.91 18.29
N ASP A 486 3.73 10.91 17.51
CA ASP A 486 5.12 10.45 17.38
C ASP A 486 5.86 11.36 16.39
N PHE A 487 6.48 12.40 16.94
CA PHE A 487 7.09 13.48 16.16
C PHE A 487 8.57 13.23 15.85
N ASP A 488 9.25 12.36 16.59
CA ASP A 488 10.61 11.92 16.27
C ASP A 488 10.69 10.58 15.51
N GLN A 489 9.54 9.94 15.30
CA GLN A 489 9.34 8.73 14.48
C GLN A 489 10.09 7.52 15.04
N ASP A 490 10.21 7.44 16.36
CA ASP A 490 10.85 6.30 17.03
C ASP A 490 9.86 5.15 17.36
N GLY A 491 8.56 5.35 17.07
CA GLY A 491 7.50 4.39 17.28
C GLY A 491 6.99 4.35 18.72
N SER A 492 7.25 5.37 19.53
CA SER A 492 6.75 5.49 20.91
C SER A 492 6.39 6.93 21.24
N LEU A 493 5.26 7.15 21.92
CA LEU A 493 4.93 8.46 22.47
C LEU A 493 5.74 8.72 23.74
N THR A 494 6.81 9.50 23.62
CA THR A 494 7.74 9.79 24.72
C THR A 494 7.81 11.27 25.06
N ALA A 495 8.61 11.61 26.08
CA ALA A 495 8.87 13.01 26.43
C ALA A 495 9.51 13.78 25.26
N ALA A 496 10.26 13.11 24.37
CA ALA A 496 10.90 13.75 23.23
C ALA A 496 9.87 14.33 22.25
N ASP A 497 8.75 13.65 22.03
CA ASP A 497 7.69 14.09 21.13
C ASP A 497 6.97 15.32 21.66
N ILE A 498 6.54 15.29 22.93
CA ILE A 498 5.88 16.45 23.53
C ILE A 498 6.83 17.65 23.66
N ASP A 499 8.14 17.42 23.80
CA ASP A 499 9.14 18.50 23.74
C ASP A 499 9.20 19.11 22.33
N LEU A 500 9.13 18.29 21.27
CA LEU A 500 9.04 18.75 19.87
C LEU A 500 7.74 19.52 19.61
N LEU A 501 6.61 19.03 20.11
CA LEU A 501 5.31 19.71 20.03
C LEU A 501 5.34 21.07 20.73
N ASN A 502 5.86 21.12 21.97
CA ASN A 502 6.01 22.37 22.72
C ASN A 502 6.92 23.36 21.98
N ALA A 503 8.02 22.88 21.38
CA ALA A 503 8.88 23.73 20.56
C ALA A 503 8.14 24.28 19.32
N ALA A 504 7.35 23.45 18.65
CA ALA A 504 6.55 23.85 17.50
C ALA A 504 5.47 24.88 17.88
N ILE A 505 4.75 24.70 19.01
CA ILE A 505 3.75 25.64 19.52
C ILE A 505 4.39 27.02 19.77
N ARG A 506 5.54 27.07 20.46
CA ARG A 506 6.24 28.34 20.74
C ARG A 506 6.70 29.06 19.47
N GLN A 507 7.13 28.30 18.47
CA GLN A 507 7.65 28.84 17.20
C GLN A 507 6.53 29.12 16.18
N ASN A 508 5.35 28.53 16.39
CA ASN A 508 4.23 28.49 15.46
C ASN A 508 4.68 28.07 14.04
N THR A 509 5.41 26.95 13.98
CA THR A 509 5.99 26.36 12.76
C THR A 509 5.40 24.98 12.48
N ASN A 510 5.40 24.56 11.22
CA ASN A 510 5.00 23.20 10.80
C ASN A 510 3.60 22.80 11.29
N VAL A 511 2.64 23.73 11.24
CA VAL A 511 1.27 23.56 11.76
C VAL A 511 0.65 22.25 11.27
N ASP A 512 0.78 21.93 9.97
CA ASP A 512 0.18 20.74 9.38
C ASP A 512 0.65 19.41 10.00
N ILE A 513 1.84 19.37 10.62
CA ILE A 513 2.40 18.16 11.24
C ILE A 513 2.02 18.07 12.72
N TYR A 514 1.94 19.21 13.41
CA TYR A 514 1.77 19.29 14.86
C TYR A 514 0.34 19.63 15.30
N ASP A 515 -0.56 19.96 14.37
CA ASP A 515 -1.99 20.20 14.59
C ASP A 515 -2.71 18.86 14.82
N LEU A 516 -2.83 18.47 16.08
CA LEU A 516 -3.40 17.18 16.49
C LEU A 516 -4.92 17.23 16.58
N ASN A 517 -5.52 18.42 16.66
CA ASN A 517 -6.98 18.59 16.75
C ASN A 517 -7.63 19.01 15.42
N ASN A 518 -6.83 19.23 14.36
CA ASN A 518 -7.22 19.66 13.03
C ASN A 518 -8.00 21.00 12.99
N ASP A 519 -7.71 21.92 13.91
CA ASP A 519 -8.35 23.25 13.95
C ASP A 519 -7.56 24.34 13.19
N GLN A 520 -6.45 23.96 12.55
CA GLN A 520 -5.51 24.80 11.81
C GLN A 520 -4.75 25.81 12.67
N ALA A 521 -4.72 25.63 13.99
CA ALA A 521 -4.01 26.48 14.92
C ALA A 521 -3.21 25.65 15.93
N LEU A 522 -1.89 25.78 15.86
CA LEU A 522 -1.00 25.10 16.80
C LEU A 522 -1.02 25.80 18.17
N THR A 523 -1.71 25.20 19.14
CA THR A 523 -2.00 25.79 20.45
C THR A 523 -1.85 24.80 21.61
N GLU A 524 -2.17 25.24 22.83
CA GLU A 524 -2.28 24.33 23.98
C GLU A 524 -3.29 23.20 23.73
N ALA A 525 -4.29 23.39 22.86
CA ALA A 525 -5.26 22.36 22.56
C ALA A 525 -4.61 21.10 21.97
N ASP A 526 -3.62 21.26 21.09
CA ASP A 526 -2.87 20.13 20.50
C ASP A 526 -2.06 19.37 21.54
N ARG A 527 -1.39 20.10 22.44
CA ARG A 527 -0.70 19.48 23.57
C ARG A 527 -1.64 18.67 24.44
N LEU A 528 -2.86 19.16 24.66
CA LEU A 528 -3.84 18.39 25.42
C LEU A 528 -4.26 17.14 24.67
N VAL A 529 -4.45 17.16 23.34
CA VAL A 529 -4.70 15.94 22.57
C VAL A 529 -3.55 14.95 22.75
N TRP A 530 -2.30 15.41 22.62
CA TRP A 530 -1.12 14.56 22.82
C TRP A 530 -1.11 13.90 24.21
N VAL A 531 -1.27 14.68 25.29
CA VAL A 531 -1.17 14.20 26.67
C VAL A 531 -2.38 13.33 27.04
N GLU A 532 -3.58 13.82 26.75
CA GLU A 532 -4.82 13.32 27.32
C GLU A 532 -5.47 12.21 26.48
N GLU A 533 -5.24 12.21 25.16
CA GLU A 533 -5.87 11.31 24.20
C GLU A 533 -4.88 10.31 23.62
N LEU A 534 -3.70 10.77 23.19
CA LEU A 534 -2.71 9.92 22.52
C LEU A 534 -1.85 9.15 23.54
N ALA A 535 -1.15 9.86 24.43
CA ALA A 535 -0.37 9.26 25.52
C ALA A 535 -1.26 8.75 26.68
N ASN A 536 -2.55 9.12 26.69
CA ASN A 536 -3.54 8.75 27.71
C ASN A 536 -3.02 8.93 29.16
N THR A 537 -2.43 10.10 29.43
CA THR A 537 -1.89 10.45 30.76
C THR A 537 -2.33 11.86 31.19
N TYR A 538 -1.69 12.42 32.22
CA TYR A 538 -2.01 13.71 32.81
C TYR A 538 -0.89 14.72 32.60
N VAL A 539 -1.29 15.99 32.49
CA VAL A 539 -0.36 17.10 32.67
C VAL A 539 0.22 17.02 34.08
N GLY A 540 1.54 16.83 34.18
CA GLY A 540 2.23 16.57 35.45
C GLY A 540 2.92 15.20 35.53
N ASP A 541 2.47 14.22 34.76
CA ASP A 541 3.12 12.91 34.67
C ASP A 541 4.43 13.04 33.88
N SER A 542 5.54 13.10 34.61
CA SER A 542 6.86 13.44 34.05
C SER A 542 7.65 12.21 33.62
N ASN A 543 7.26 11.03 34.09
CA ASN A 543 7.88 9.77 33.72
C ASN A 543 7.05 8.99 32.68
N LEU A 544 5.86 9.50 32.33
CA LEU A 544 4.88 8.95 31.39
C LEU A 544 4.43 7.53 31.77
N ASP A 545 4.28 7.24 33.07
CA ASP A 545 3.80 5.94 33.56
C ASP A 545 2.26 5.84 33.62
N GLY A 546 1.56 6.89 33.19
CA GLY A 546 0.10 6.99 33.13
C GLY A 546 -0.54 7.54 34.41
N VAL A 547 0.25 7.86 35.44
CA VAL A 547 -0.21 8.37 36.73
C VAL A 547 0.49 9.69 37.04
N PHE A 548 -0.26 10.69 37.52
CA PHE A 548 0.34 11.88 38.11
C PHE A 548 0.27 11.82 39.63
N ASP A 549 1.39 11.53 40.29
CA ASP A 549 1.47 11.39 41.75
C ASP A 549 2.77 11.94 42.36
N SER A 550 3.02 11.61 43.63
CA SER A 550 4.23 12.08 44.33
C SER A 550 5.56 11.61 43.72
N SER A 551 5.55 10.53 42.93
CA SER A 551 6.73 10.00 42.25
C SER A 551 7.20 10.91 41.12
N ASP A 552 6.29 11.58 40.41
CA ASP A 552 6.61 12.61 39.41
C ASP A 552 7.32 13.79 40.04
N PHE A 553 6.82 14.28 41.17
CA PHE A 553 7.48 15.35 41.91
C PHE A 553 8.89 14.95 42.34
N VAL A 554 9.06 13.72 42.84
CA VAL A 554 10.41 13.22 43.16
C VAL A 554 11.28 13.15 41.90
N PHE A 555 10.72 12.74 40.76
CA PHE A 555 11.42 12.64 39.48
C PHE A 555 11.94 13.99 38.99
N VAL A 556 11.08 15.02 38.95
CA VAL A 556 11.47 16.37 38.48
C VAL A 556 12.35 17.11 39.49
N PHE A 557 12.10 17.00 40.81
CA PHE A 557 12.96 17.64 41.81
C PHE A 557 14.37 17.03 41.88
N GLN A 558 14.56 15.78 41.45
CA GLN A 558 15.89 15.18 41.31
C GLN A 558 16.71 15.82 40.17
N LYS A 559 16.06 16.45 39.18
CA LYS A 559 16.73 17.19 38.10
C LYS A 559 17.28 18.52 38.59
N GLY A 560 16.57 19.15 39.54
CA GLY A 560 17.03 20.35 40.23
C GLY A 560 16.78 21.65 39.47
N GLU A 561 15.81 21.66 38.55
CA GLU A 561 15.50 22.81 37.68
C GLU A 561 14.41 23.72 38.25
N TYR A 562 13.73 23.31 39.32
CA TYR A 562 12.67 24.11 39.94
C TYR A 562 13.18 25.46 40.44
N GLU A 563 12.68 26.55 39.85
CA GLU A 563 13.01 27.94 40.22
C GLU A 563 14.54 28.17 40.31
N ASP A 564 15.32 27.51 39.43
CA ASP A 564 16.78 27.57 39.46
C ASP A 564 17.35 28.85 38.82
N GLY A 565 16.53 29.55 38.04
CA GLY A 565 16.86 30.78 37.33
C GLY A 565 17.74 30.58 36.08
N VAL A 566 17.83 29.37 35.54
CA VAL A 566 18.56 29.02 34.31
C VAL A 566 17.56 28.95 33.15
N ALA A 567 17.59 29.94 32.28
CA ALA A 567 16.57 30.04 31.25
C ALA A 567 16.64 28.90 30.20
N ASN A 568 15.47 28.39 29.78
CA ASN A 568 15.25 27.38 28.74
C ASN A 568 16.00 26.05 28.96
N ASN A 569 16.12 25.58 30.20
CA ASN A 569 16.76 24.29 30.50
C ASN A 569 15.76 23.15 30.78
N SER A 570 14.46 23.44 30.87
CA SER A 570 13.46 22.43 31.20
C SER A 570 12.78 21.80 30.00
N THR A 571 12.48 20.51 30.14
CA THR A 571 11.69 19.67 29.25
C THR A 571 10.51 19.08 30.00
N TRP A 572 9.61 18.37 29.31
CA TRP A 572 8.48 17.70 29.97
C TRP A 572 8.93 16.81 31.14
N ALA A 573 9.97 16.01 30.92
CA ALA A 573 10.54 15.09 31.91
C ALA A 573 11.31 15.79 33.05
N THR A 574 11.59 17.08 32.94
CA THR A 574 12.24 17.86 34.00
C THR A 574 11.36 18.95 34.62
N GLY A 575 10.14 19.13 34.10
CA GLY A 575 9.06 19.88 34.74
C GLY A 575 8.36 20.94 33.89
N ASP A 576 8.71 21.11 32.61
CA ASP A 576 8.04 22.05 31.68
C ASP A 576 6.68 21.50 31.23
N TRP A 577 5.67 21.61 32.09
CA TRP A 577 4.32 21.07 31.85
C TRP A 577 3.41 22.09 31.15
N ASN A 578 3.80 23.36 31.11
CA ASN A 578 3.08 24.42 30.41
C ASN A 578 3.65 24.73 29.00
N GLY A 579 4.84 24.20 28.67
CA GLY A 579 5.53 24.36 27.40
C GLY A 579 6.28 25.69 27.24
N ASP A 580 6.73 26.35 28.30
CA ASP A 580 7.46 27.62 28.28
C ASP A 580 8.98 27.49 28.51
N THR A 581 9.49 26.27 28.64
CA THR A 581 10.90 25.87 28.85
C THR A 581 11.50 26.16 30.22
N GLU A 582 10.68 26.56 31.19
CA GLU A 582 11.06 26.69 32.59
C GLU A 582 10.32 25.63 33.42
N PHE A 583 10.90 25.24 34.56
CA PHE A 583 10.16 24.52 35.59
C PHE A 583 9.96 25.44 36.79
N ASP A 584 8.78 26.03 36.90
CA ASP A 584 8.48 26.98 37.96
C ASP A 584 7.07 26.77 38.56
N SER A 585 6.66 27.71 39.42
CA SER A 585 5.37 27.62 40.09
C SER A 585 4.16 27.64 39.12
N SER A 586 4.33 28.08 37.87
CA SER A 586 3.29 28.11 36.84
C SER A 586 2.99 26.73 36.24
N ASP A 587 3.98 25.82 36.17
CA ASP A 587 3.78 24.42 35.77
C ASP A 587 2.90 23.68 36.78
N PHE A 588 3.12 23.94 38.07
CA PHE A 588 2.22 23.42 39.10
C PHE A 588 0.80 23.94 38.91
N VAL A 589 0.64 25.22 38.59
CA VAL A 589 -0.69 25.77 38.33
C VAL A 589 -1.32 25.09 37.12
N ALA A 590 -0.58 24.89 36.03
CA ALA A 590 -1.06 24.21 34.83
C ALA A 590 -1.50 22.76 35.14
N ALA A 591 -0.65 21.97 35.78
CA ALA A 591 -0.95 20.58 36.13
C ALA A 591 -2.11 20.46 37.14
N PHE A 592 -2.13 21.26 38.20
CA PHE A 592 -3.19 21.18 39.21
C PHE A 592 -4.55 21.70 38.72
N GLN A 593 -4.58 22.65 37.78
CA GLN A 593 -5.83 23.11 37.17
C GLN A 593 -6.52 22.00 36.35
N ARG A 594 -5.75 21.03 35.83
CA ARG A 594 -6.27 19.86 35.09
C ARG A 594 -6.79 18.76 36.00
N GLY A 595 -6.39 18.74 37.27
CA GLY A 595 -7.00 17.89 38.30
C GLY A 595 -6.59 16.41 38.27
N GLY A 596 -5.43 16.08 37.67
CA GLY A 596 -4.93 14.70 37.56
C GLY A 596 -4.19 14.16 38.79
N TYR A 597 -3.75 15.04 39.70
CA TYR A 597 -2.90 14.63 40.82
C TYR A 597 -3.61 13.65 41.77
N GLU A 598 -2.99 12.47 41.98
CA GLU A 598 -3.52 11.36 42.79
C GLU A 598 -4.89 10.85 42.31
N ALA A 599 -5.25 11.08 41.04
CA ALA A 599 -6.46 10.54 40.43
C ALA A 599 -6.33 9.04 40.09
N GLY A 600 -5.11 8.50 40.16
CA GLY A 600 -4.76 7.17 39.66
C GLY A 600 -4.52 7.19 38.15
N ALA A 601 -4.29 6.03 37.54
CA ALA A 601 -4.15 5.93 36.09
C ALA A 601 -5.43 6.38 35.40
N ARG A 602 -5.32 7.09 34.27
CA ARG A 602 -6.49 7.33 33.42
C ARG A 602 -7.14 6.00 33.11
N ALA A 603 -8.47 5.96 33.16
CA ALA A 603 -9.17 4.82 32.60
C ALA A 603 -8.65 4.70 31.16
N ALA A 604 -8.11 3.53 30.79
CA ALA A 604 -7.77 3.25 29.41
C ALA A 604 -8.91 3.80 28.56
N VAL A 605 -8.60 4.65 27.58
CA VAL A 605 -9.61 5.15 26.65
C VAL A 605 -10.35 3.91 26.19
N ALA A 606 -11.57 3.72 26.69
CA ALA A 606 -12.32 2.55 26.31
C ALA A 606 -12.46 2.71 24.81
N ALA A 607 -11.96 1.74 24.03
CA ALA A 607 -12.58 1.49 22.73
C ALA A 607 -14.08 1.58 23.00
N VAL A 608 -14.72 2.54 22.35
CA VAL A 608 -16.08 3.00 22.64
C VAL A 608 -16.94 1.79 23.03
N PRO A 609 -17.49 1.71 24.26
CA PRO A 609 -18.26 0.55 24.65
C PRO A 609 -19.44 0.39 23.71
N GLU A 610 -19.42 -0.67 22.89
CA GLU A 610 -20.65 -1.20 22.32
C GLU A 610 -21.70 -1.35 23.44
N PRO A 611 -22.99 -1.11 23.13
CA PRO A 611 -24.06 -1.06 24.13
C PRO A 611 -24.04 -2.29 25.04
N SER A 612 -23.63 -2.09 26.29
CA SER A 612 -23.33 -3.16 27.24
C SER A 612 -24.40 -4.27 27.29
N THR A 613 -23.99 -5.49 26.93
CA THR A 613 -24.74 -6.75 27.05
C THR A 613 -25.33 -7.01 28.44
N ALA A 614 -24.82 -6.34 29.49
CA ALA A 614 -25.39 -6.36 30.83
C ALA A 614 -26.78 -5.69 30.91
N VAL A 615 -27.05 -4.64 30.12
CA VAL A 615 -28.37 -4.01 30.02
C VAL A 615 -29.35 -4.94 29.30
N MET A 616 -28.89 -5.63 28.25
CA MET A 616 -29.67 -6.67 27.56
C MET A 616 -29.92 -7.91 28.43
N ALA A 617 -28.97 -8.32 29.28
CA ALA A 617 -29.14 -9.41 30.23
C ALA A 617 -30.11 -9.06 31.38
N ALA A 618 -30.08 -7.83 31.88
CA ALA A 618 -31.04 -7.35 32.88
C ALA A 618 -32.46 -7.20 32.29
N LEU A 619 -32.59 -6.70 31.05
CA LEU A 619 -33.86 -6.67 30.32
C LEU A 619 -34.39 -8.08 30.00
N ALA A 620 -33.51 -9.02 29.62
CA ALA A 620 -33.88 -10.42 29.40
C ALA A 620 -34.36 -11.11 30.69
N MET A 621 -33.73 -10.84 31.84
CA MET A 621 -34.17 -11.40 33.12
C MET A 621 -35.50 -10.80 33.61
N LEU A 622 -35.76 -9.51 33.35
CA LEU A 622 -37.07 -8.88 33.60
C LEU A 622 -38.18 -9.46 32.71
N LEU A 623 -37.87 -9.77 31.45
CA LEU A 623 -38.83 -10.38 30.51
C LEU A 623 -39.10 -11.87 30.80
N VAL A 624 -38.14 -12.62 31.33
CA VAL A 624 -38.33 -14.00 31.80
C VAL A 624 -39.12 -14.06 33.12
N GLY A 625 -38.99 -13.04 33.99
CA GLY A 625 -39.76 -12.93 35.24
C GLY A 625 -41.27 -12.70 35.04
N VAL A 626 -41.68 -11.99 33.98
CA VAL A 626 -43.08 -11.73 33.66
C VAL A 626 -43.79 -12.95 33.06
N ARG A 627 -43.06 -13.89 32.45
CA ARG A 627 -43.62 -15.12 31.85
C ARG A 627 -43.88 -16.29 32.83
N ARG A 628 -43.59 -16.15 34.13
CA ARG A 628 -43.86 -17.19 35.15
C ARG A 628 -45.10 -16.97 36.04
N ARG A 629 -45.98 -16.03 35.68
CA ARG A 629 -47.34 -15.93 36.23
C ARG A 629 -48.38 -15.84 35.12
N SER A 630 -48.65 -16.97 34.47
CA SER A 630 -49.84 -17.24 33.65
C SER A 630 -50.08 -18.74 33.66
#